data_AF-A0A0M7AXB1-F1
#
_entry.id   AF-A0A0M7AXB1-F1
#
_cell.length_a   1.000
_cell.length_b   1.000
_cell.length_c   1.000
_cell.angle_alpha   90.00
_cell.angle_beta   90.00
_cell.angle_gamma   90.00
#
_symmetry.space_group_name_H-M   'P 1'
#
loop_
_entity.id
_entity.type
_entity.pdbx_description
1 polymer ?
#
loop_
_entity_poly.entity_id
_entity_poly.type
_entity_poly.pdbx_seq_one_letter_code
_entity_poly.pdbx_strand_id
1 'polypeptide(L)' 'MRYEDNIDAAVLALDTARQLLSDEIRDYPTPVSGCDAQYNHLLSKRTQITKALSVLQTDVFVPTPRTLVEGSGVESR' A
#
# COMPACT_ATOMS: atom_id res chain seq x y z
N MET A 1 -23.05 5.44 -4.42
CA MET A 1 -21.64 5.03 -4.48
C MET A 1 -20.93 5.73 -3.34
N ARG A 2 -20.38 4.97 -2.41
CA ARG A 2 -19.62 5.50 -1.28
C ARG A 2 -18.13 5.56 -1.66
N TYR A 3 -17.33 6.29 -0.89
CA TYR A 3 -15.91 6.40 -1.20
C TYR A 3 -15.18 5.09 -0.85
N GLU A 4 -15.69 4.33 0.13
CA GLU A 4 -15.21 3.01 0.51
C GLU A 4 -15.29 2.03 -0.67
N ASP A 5 -16.39 2.05 -1.44
CA ASP A 5 -16.55 1.21 -2.64
C ASP A 5 -15.40 1.43 -3.66
N ASN A 6 -14.90 2.67 -3.76
CA ASN A 6 -13.80 3.01 -4.67
C ASN A 6 -12.45 2.55 -4.11
N ILE A 7 -12.28 2.58 -2.78
CA ILE A 7 -11.08 2.05 -2.12
C ILE A 7 -11.04 0.53 -2.30
N ASP A 8 -12.14 -0.17 -2.10
CA ASP A 8 -12.24 -1.62 -2.29
C ASP A 8 -11.96 -2.01 -3.75
N ALA A 9 -12.51 -1.26 -4.71
CA ALA A 9 -12.22 -1.47 -6.13
C ALA A 9 -10.74 -1.26 -6.45
N ALA A 10 -10.09 -0.24 -5.86
CA ALA A 10 -8.68 0.01 -6.03
C ALA A 10 -7.82 -1.13 -5.45
N VAL A 11 -8.17 -1.64 -4.26
CA VAL A 11 -7.48 -2.77 -3.63
C VAL A 11 -7.60 -4.02 -4.51
N LEU A 12 -8.79 -4.33 -5.02
CA LEU A 12 -9.00 -5.48 -5.91
C LEU A 12 -8.18 -5.37 -7.21
N ALA A 13 -8.15 -4.18 -7.82
CA ALA A 13 -7.37 -3.93 -9.03
C ALA A 13 -5.86 -4.08 -8.79
N LEU A 14 -5.36 -3.56 -7.66
CA LEU A 14 -3.95 -3.70 -7.28
C LEU A 14 -3.56 -5.15 -6.96
N ASP A 15 -4.43 -5.93 -6.31
CA ASP A 15 -4.17 -7.35 -6.05
C ASP A 15 -4.09 -8.15 -7.36
N THR A 16 -5.03 -7.90 -8.27
CA THR A 16 -5.04 -8.49 -9.62
C THR A 16 -3.74 -8.16 -10.37
N ALA A 17 -3.32 -6.89 -10.37
CA ALA A 17 -2.07 -6.47 -11.00
C ALA A 17 -0.83 -7.13 -10.37
N ARG A 18 -0.82 -7.31 -9.04
CA ARG A 18 0.26 -8.02 -8.34
C ARG A 18 0.36 -9.48 -8.75
N GLN A 19 -0.77 -10.16 -8.92
CA GLN A 19 -0.81 -11.55 -9.38
C GLN A 19 -0.26 -11.66 -10.81
N LEU A 20 -0.76 -10.83 -11.73
CA LEU A 20 -0.29 -10.79 -13.12
C LEU A 20 1.22 -10.54 -13.24
N LEU A 21 1.77 -9.59 -12.48
CA LEU A 21 3.22 -9.36 -12.45
C LEU A 21 4.00 -10.52 -11.84
N SER A 22 3.41 -11.23 -10.87
CA SER A 22 4.08 -12.39 -10.27
C SER A 22 4.14 -13.56 -11.24
N ASP A 23 3.09 -13.76 -12.04
CA ASP A 23 3.08 -14.71 -13.14
C ASP A 23 4.10 -14.30 -14.23
N GLU A 24 4.13 -13.03 -14.63
CA GLU A 24 5.10 -12.53 -15.62
C GLU A 24 6.54 -12.72 -15.16
N ILE A 25 6.85 -12.43 -13.88
CA ILE A 25 8.18 -12.66 -13.29
C ILE A 25 8.52 -14.15 -13.24
N ARG A 26 7.56 -15.01 -12.91
CA ARG A 26 7.75 -16.47 -12.86
C ARG A 26 8.06 -17.05 -14.23
N ASP A 27 7.34 -16.58 -15.25
CA ASP A 27 7.44 -17.07 -16.62
C ASP A 27 8.55 -16.35 -17.41
N TYR A 28 9.25 -15.41 -16.76
CA TYR A 28 10.35 -14.65 -17.34
C TYR A 28 11.58 -15.53 -17.61
N PRO A 29 12.21 -15.47 -18.80
CA PRO A 29 13.42 -16.24 -19.09
C PRO A 29 14.57 -15.84 -18.16
N THR A 30 15.51 -16.75 -17.88
CA THR A 30 16.62 -16.52 -16.92
C THR A 30 17.28 -15.15 -17.12
N PRO A 31 17.11 -14.19 -16.19
CA PRO A 31 17.56 -12.82 -16.39
C PRO A 31 19.07 -12.71 -16.20
N VAL A 32 19.70 -11.79 -16.94
CA VAL A 32 21.07 -11.35 -16.62
C VAL A 32 20.98 -10.35 -15.48
N SER A 33 21.30 -10.81 -14.28
CA SER A 33 21.27 -10.01 -13.05
C SER A 33 21.90 -8.63 -13.25
N GLY A 34 21.13 -7.57 -12.98
CA GLY A 34 21.61 -6.18 -13.02
C GLY A 34 21.70 -5.53 -14.39
N CYS A 35 21.61 -6.28 -15.49
CA CYS A 35 21.63 -5.74 -16.86
C CYS A 35 20.27 -5.82 -17.56
N ASP A 36 19.37 -6.68 -17.06
CA ASP A 36 18.03 -6.82 -17.60
C ASP A 36 17.09 -5.71 -17.13
N ALA A 37 17.02 -4.63 -17.92
CA ALA A 37 16.18 -3.49 -17.64
C ALA A 37 14.68 -3.84 -17.58
N GLN A 38 14.23 -4.84 -18.35
CA GLN A 38 12.84 -5.27 -18.36
C GLN A 38 12.52 -6.03 -17.06
N TYR A 39 13.35 -7.00 -16.67
CA TYR A 39 13.18 -7.71 -15.40
C TYR A 39 13.24 -6.77 -14.19
N ASN A 40 14.18 -5.81 -14.19
CA ASN A 40 14.28 -4.79 -13.16
C ASN A 40 13.02 -3.91 -13.09
N HIS A 41 12.41 -3.59 -14.23
CA HIS A 41 11.15 -2.87 -14.28
C HIS A 41 10.02 -3.67 -13.61
N LEU A 42 9.91 -4.97 -13.88
CA LEU A 42 8.90 -5.84 -13.25
C LEU A 42 9.05 -5.88 -11.73
N LEU A 43 10.27 -6.03 -11.22
CA LEU A 43 10.55 -5.99 -9.77
C LEU A 43 10.16 -4.64 -9.15
N SER A 44 10.47 -3.55 -9.84
CA SER A 44 10.10 -2.19 -9.40
C SER A 44 8.58 -2.04 -9.32
N LYS A 45 7.85 -2.50 -10.35
CA LYS A 45 6.39 -2.46 -10.38
C LYS A 45 5.74 -3.32 -9.31
N ARG A 46 6.22 -4.54 -9.09
CA ARG A 46 5.73 -5.40 -8.00
C ARG A 46 5.93 -4.74 -6.64
N THR A 47 7.08 -4.11 -6.43
CA THR A 47 7.38 -3.37 -5.20
C THR A 47 6.44 -2.18 -5.01
N GLN A 48 6.20 -1.41 -6.08
CA GLN A 48 5.28 -0.26 -6.07
C GLN A 48 3.86 -0.69 -5.66
N ILE A 49 3.33 -1.74 -6.28
CA ILE A 49 1.98 -2.25 -6.00
C ILE A 49 1.87 -2.79 -4.57
N THR A 50 2.88 -3.53 -4.11
CA THR A 50 2.91 -4.08 -2.75
C THR A 50 2.86 -2.97 -1.71
N LYS A 51 3.61 -1.87 -1.93
CA LYS A 51 3.57 -0.69 -1.05
C LYS A 51 2.22 0.01 -1.09
N ALA A 52 1.60 0.17 -2.26
CA ALA A 52 0.28 0.77 -2.38
C ALA A 52 -0.79 -0.03 -1.62
N LEU A 53 -0.81 -1.35 -1.78
CA LEU A 53 -1.70 -2.24 -1.03
C LEU A 53 -1.49 -2.11 0.48
N SER A 54 -0.22 -2.11 0.93
CA SER A 54 0.09 -1.93 2.36
C SER A 54 -0.46 -0.61 2.90
N VAL A 55 -0.33 0.49 2.16
CA VAL A 55 -0.87 1.79 2.60
C VAL A 55 -2.40 1.77 2.67
N LEU A 56 -3.08 1.19 1.68
CA LEU A 56 -4.55 1.13 1.64
C LEU A 56 -5.16 0.20 2.70
N GLN A 57 -4.41 -0.81 3.15
CA GLN A 57 -4.86 -1.79 4.14
C GLN A 57 -4.45 -1.43 5.58
N THR A 58 -3.60 -0.42 5.75
CA THR A 58 -3.14 0.01 7.09
C THR A 58 -4.16 0.96 7.68
N ASP A 59 -4.59 0.69 8.92
CA ASP A 59 -5.36 1.65 9.69
C ASP A 59 -4.50 2.87 10.03
N VAL A 60 -4.96 4.05 9.62
CA VAL A 60 -4.25 5.31 9.85
C VAL A 60 -4.67 5.84 11.22
N PHE A 61 -3.78 5.73 12.19
CA PHE A 61 -3.98 6.39 13.48
C PHE A 61 -4.02 7.92 13.30
N VAL A 62 -5.19 8.52 13.53
CA VAL A 62 -5.34 9.96 13.61
C VAL A 62 -5.38 10.36 15.09
N PRO A 63 -4.33 11.01 15.63
CA PRO A 63 -4.37 11.49 17.01
C PRO A 63 -5.49 12.50 17.14
N THR A 64 -6.40 12.26 18.08
CA THR A 64 -7.43 13.23 18.42
C THR A 64 -6.74 14.43 19.08
N PRO A 65 -6.85 15.65 18.54
CA PRO A 65 -6.29 16.82 19.19
C PRO A 65 -6.94 16.97 20.57
N ARG A 66 -6.12 16.88 21.64
CA ARG A 66 -6.53 17.33 22.96
C ARG A 66 -6.60 18.85 22.93
N THR A 67 -7.69 19.40 22.40
CA THR A 67 -8.08 20.74 22.82
C THR A 67 -8.51 20.59 24.26
N LEU A 68 -7.59 20.91 25.18
CA LEU A 68 -7.94 21.20 26.55
C LEU A 68 -8.92 22.36 26.49
N VAL A 69 -10.19 22.09 26.75
CA VAL A 69 -11.11 23.17 27.09
C VAL A 69 -10.54 23.80 28.36
N GLU A 70 -10.19 25.09 28.30
CA GLU A 70 -9.67 25.81 29.46
C GLU A 70 -10.63 25.61 30.64
N GLY A 71 -10.19 24.84 31.65
CA GLY A 71 -11.01 24.50 32.83
C GLY A 71 -10.93 23.05 33.28
N SER A 72 -10.47 22.10 32.47
CA SER A 72 -10.29 20.70 32.91
C SER A 72 -8.92 20.50 33.58
N GLY A 73 -8.72 21.12 34.74
CA GLY A 73 -7.64 20.77 35.64
C GLY A 73 -7.86 19.35 36.15
N VAL A 74 -7.07 18.40 35.64
CA VAL A 74 -7.01 17.06 36.23
C VAL A 74 -5.94 17.11 37.33
N GLU A 75 -6.35 17.43 38.56
CA GLU A 75 -5.53 17.11 39.73
C GLU A 75 -5.42 15.58 39.80
N SER A 76 -4.21 15.06 39.57
CA SER A 76 -3.85 13.70 39.95
C SER A 76 -3.30 13.76 41.37
N ARG A 77 -4.03 13.19 42.33
CA ARG A 77 -3.55 12.89 43.68
C ARG A 77 -2.94 11.50 43.72
#